data_AF-A0A225W648-F1
#
_entry.id   AF-A0A225W648-F1
#
_cell.length_a   1.000
_cell.length_b   1.000
_cell.length_c   1.000
_cell.angle_alpha   90.00
_cell.angle_beta   90.00
_cell.angle_gamma   90.00
#
_symmetry.space_group_name_H-M   'P 1'
#
loop_
_entity.id
_entity.type
_entity.pdbx_description
1 polymer ?
#
loop_
_entity_poly.entity_id
_entity_poly.type
_entity_poly.pdbx_seq_one_letter_code
_entity_poly.pdbx_strand_id
1 'polypeptide(L)'
;MALRSDAHFKHNQYLLGDSAFQVSAIMIPAFKNPPKAQVNPHQKYFNTKLAKARIKSEHCIGLLKMRFPYLREIRVKLSKTEST
;
A
#
# COMPACT_ATOMS: atom_id res chain seq x y z
N MET A 1 -4.08 -11.93 -5.09
CA MET A 1 -3.35 -12.41 -3.90
C MET A 1 -4.13 -11.98 -2.68
N ALA A 2 -5.11 -12.78 -2.26
CA ALA A 2 -5.82 -12.54 -1.02
C ALA A 2 -5.03 -13.27 0.08
N LEU A 3 -4.25 -12.53 0.86
CA LEU A 3 -3.72 -13.05 2.13
C LEU A 3 -4.92 -13.46 2.99
N ARG A 4 -4.89 -14.66 3.59
CA ARG A 4 -5.82 -15.01 4.68
C ARG A 4 -5.70 -13.95 5.77
N SER A 5 -6.66 -13.02 5.78
CA SER A 5 -6.60 -11.79 6.55
C SER A 5 -6.69 -12.04 8.06
N ASP A 6 -7.38 -13.11 8.43
CA ASP A 6 -7.62 -13.57 9.80
C ASP A 6 -6.35 -14.05 10.51
N ALA A 7 -5.33 -14.51 9.78
CA ALA A 7 -4.10 -15.05 10.36
C ALA A 7 -3.05 -13.98 10.70
N HIS A 8 -3.14 -12.79 10.11
CA HIS A 8 -2.05 -11.80 10.14
C HIS A 8 -2.45 -10.41 10.64
N PHE A 9 -3.75 -10.11 10.71
CA PHE A 9 -4.25 -8.83 11.17
C PHE A 9 -5.10 -9.03 12.41
N LYS A 10 -4.74 -8.33 13.49
CA LYS A 10 -5.60 -8.22 14.68
C LYS A 10 -6.77 -7.27 14.41
N HIS A 11 -7.72 -7.25 15.34
CA HIS A 11 -8.80 -6.27 15.30
C HIS A 11 -8.26 -4.84 15.12
N ASN A 12 -8.86 -4.06 14.21
CA ASN A 12 -8.45 -2.71 13.82
C ASN A 12 -7.05 -2.58 13.19
N GLN A 13 -6.46 -3.67 12.69
CA GLN A 13 -5.26 -3.58 11.86
C GLN A 13 -5.62 -3.66 10.38
N TYR A 14 -5.02 -2.76 9.59
CA TYR A 14 -5.25 -2.65 8.16
C TYR A 14 -4.01 -2.06 7.49
N LEU A 15 -3.89 -2.33 6.20
CA LEU A 15 -2.91 -1.72 5.32
C LEU A 15 -3.47 -0.43 4.72
N LEU A 16 -2.59 0.55 4.60
CA LEU A 16 -2.86 1.76 3.83
C LEU A 16 -2.24 1.60 2.45
N GLY A 17 -3.08 1.66 1.42
CA GLY A 17 -2.71 1.38 0.05
C GLY A 17 -2.76 2.59 -0.87
N ASP A 18 -2.13 2.46 -2.03
CA ASP A 18 -2.38 3.37 -3.15
C ASP A 18 -3.83 3.24 -3.66
N SER A 19 -4.30 4.27 -4.34
CA SER A 19 -5.59 4.30 -5.05
C SER A 19 -5.78 3.18 -6.09
N ALA A 20 -4.69 2.55 -6.55
CA ALA A 20 -4.74 1.41 -7.46
C ALA A 20 -5.26 0.12 -6.78
N PHE A 21 -5.20 0.02 -5.46
CA PHE A 21 -5.67 -1.15 -4.73
C PHE A 21 -7.20 -1.11 -4.53
N GLN A 22 -7.82 -2.28 -4.50
CA GLN A 22 -9.23 -2.43 -4.16
C GLN A 22 -9.42 -2.35 -2.64
N VAL A 23 -10.51 -1.73 -2.20
CA VAL A 23 -10.90 -1.68 -0.80
C VAL A 23 -11.26 -3.07 -0.30
N SER A 24 -10.83 -3.40 0.92
CA SER A 24 -11.19 -4.65 1.59
C SER A 24 -11.18 -4.47 3.11
N ALA A 25 -11.53 -5.52 3.86
CA ALA A 25 -11.51 -5.51 5.34
C ALA A 25 -10.13 -5.15 5.92
N ILE A 26 -9.04 -5.37 5.17
CA ILE A 26 -7.66 -5.11 5.60
C ILE A 26 -6.90 -4.15 4.69
N MET A 27 -7.53 -3.60 3.63
CA MET A 27 -6.89 -2.68 2.69
C MET A 27 -7.72 -1.42 2.56
N ILE A 28 -7.16 -0.31 3.03
CA ILE A 28 -7.74 1.03 2.90
C ILE A 28 -6.92 1.82 1.87
N PRO A 29 -7.38 1.91 0.61
CA PRO A 29 -6.68 2.64 -0.43
C PRO A 29 -6.87 4.15 -0.31
N ALA A 30 -6.00 4.93 -0.95
CA ALA A 30 -6.21 6.35 -1.17
C ALA A 30 -7.48 6.59 -2.01
N PHE A 31 -8.21 7.67 -1.72
CA PHE A 31 -9.37 8.05 -2.53
C PHE A 31 -8.93 8.53 -3.92
N LYS A 32 -9.57 8.03 -4.97
CA LYS A 32 -9.40 8.54 -6.33
C LYS A 32 -10.07 9.90 -6.47
N ASN A 33 -9.50 10.77 -7.28
CA ASN A 33 -10.16 12.01 -7.67
C ASN A 33 -11.21 11.68 -8.76
N PRO A 34 -12.50 11.83 -8.48
CA PRO A 34 -13.52 11.56 -9.49
C PRO A 34 -13.41 12.57 -10.64
N PRO A 35 -13.55 12.14 -11.90
CA PRO A 35 -13.64 13.06 -13.02
C PRO A 35 -14.87 13.94 -12.82
N LYS A 36 -14.69 15.27 -12.82
CA LYS A 36 -15.77 16.28 -12.72
C LYS A 36 -16.44 16.45 -11.36
N ALA A 37 -15.91 15.89 -10.27
CA ALA A 37 -16.41 16.16 -8.92
C ALA A 37 -15.31 16.63 -7.96
N GLN A 38 -15.69 17.50 -7.03
CA GLN A 38 -14.80 17.99 -5.98
C GLN A 38 -14.57 16.86 -4.98
N VAL A 39 -13.30 16.62 -4.64
CA VAL A 39 -12.91 15.66 -3.59
C VAL A 39 -13.41 16.22 -2.25
N ASN A 40 -14.14 15.40 -1.50
CA ASN A 40 -14.64 15.80 -0.18
C ASN A 40 -13.46 16.29 0.70
N PRO A 41 -13.59 17.41 1.44
CA PRO A 41 -12.55 17.90 2.33
C PRO A 41 -11.94 16.83 3.26
N HIS A 42 -12.75 15.88 3.74
CA HIS A 42 -12.30 14.76 4.56
C HIS A 42 -11.45 13.76 3.77
N GLN A 43 -11.84 13.44 2.53
CA GLN A 43 -11.05 12.57 1.64
C GLN A 43 -9.71 13.23 1.29
N LYS A 44 -9.73 14.54 1.03
CA LYS A 44 -8.51 15.32 0.79
C LYS A 44 -7.60 15.33 2.01
N TYR A 45 -8.15 15.53 3.21
CA TYR A 45 -7.40 15.44 4.47
C TYR A 45 -6.78 14.05 4.66
N PHE A 46 -7.56 12.99 4.47
CA PHE A 46 -7.09 11.61 4.56
C PHE A 46 -5.94 11.35 3.57
N ASN A 47 -6.13 11.65 2.29
CA ASN A 47 -5.10 11.49 1.26
C ASN A 47 -3.84 12.31 1.57
N THR A 48 -3.98 13.51 2.14
CA THR A 48 -2.83 14.34 2.56
C THR A 48 -2.04 13.68 3.68
N LYS A 49 -2.70 13.08 4.67
CA LYS A 49 -2.03 12.35 5.76
C LYS A 49 -1.37 11.07 5.25
N LEU A 50 -2.06 10.34 4.39
CA LEU A 50 -1.54 9.14 3.75
C LEU A 50 -0.29 9.43 2.91
N ALA A 51 -0.30 10.51 2.12
CA ALA A 51 0.86 10.95 1.34
C ALA A 51 2.08 11.24 2.22
N LYS A 52 1.90 11.86 3.40
CA LYS A 52 3.01 12.09 4.35
C LYS A 52 3.64 10.80 4.85
N ALA A 53 2.81 9.78 5.14
CA ALA A 53 3.31 8.47 5.54
C ALA A 53 4.06 7.79 4.38
N ARG A 54 3.50 7.84 3.17
CA ARG A 54 4.10 7.28 1.95
C ARG A 54 5.47 7.88 1.65
N ILE A 55 5.62 9.22 1.74
CA ILE A 55 6.91 9.89 1.51
C ILE A 55 8.01 9.31 2.42
N LYS A 56 7.71 9.08 3.70
CA LYS A 56 8.68 8.49 4.64
C LYS A 56 9.04 7.05 4.25
N SER A 57 8.03 6.24 3.91
CA SER A 57 8.25 4.85 3.49
C SER A 57 9.05 4.74 2.20
N GLU A 58 8.70 5.53 1.17
CA GLU A 58 9.41 5.55 -0.11
C GLU A 58 10.84 6.09 0.04
N HIS A 59 11.03 7.14 0.84
CA HIS A 59 12.36 7.65 1.15
C HIS A 59 13.24 6.59 1.83
N CYS A 60 12.70 5.91 2.85
CA CYS A 60 13.39 4.82 3.53
C CYS A 60 13.77 3.68 2.54
N ILE A 61 12.82 3.25 1.70
CA ILE A 61 13.09 2.23 0.66
C ILE A 61 14.16 2.72 -0.32
N GLY A 62 14.14 4.01 -0.70
CA GLY A 62 15.15 4.63 -1.54
C GLY A 62 16.56 4.57 -0.92
N LEU A 63 16.68 4.95 0.36
CA LEU A 63 17.92 4.83 1.12
C LEU A 63 18.42 3.39 1.17
N LEU A 64 17.52 2.43 1.43
CA LEU A 64 17.87 1.01 1.44
C LEU A 64 18.38 0.54 0.07
N LYS A 65 17.73 0.91 -1.03
CA LYS A 65 18.18 0.58 -2.39
C LYS A 65 19.51 1.23 -2.77
N MET A 66 19.80 2.43 -2.26
CA MET A 66 21.10 3.07 -2.45
C MET A 66 22.20 2.32 -1.70
N ARG A 67 21.96 1.99 -0.42
CA ARG A 67 22.93 1.28 0.44
C ARG A 67 23.16 -0.17 0.01
N PHE A 68 22.12 -0.84 -0.46
CA PHE A 68 22.16 -2.24 -0.86
C PHE A 68 21.79 -2.36 -2.35
N PRO A 69 22.76 -2.27 -3.28
CA PRO A 69 22.51 -2.37 -4.71
C PRO A 69 21.73 -3.63 -5.12
N TYR A 70 21.91 -4.73 -4.37
CA TYR A 70 21.14 -5.96 -4.52
C TYR A 70 19.62 -5.72 -4.50
N LEU A 71 19.11 -4.80 -3.67
CA LEU A 71 17.68 -4.47 -3.58
C LEU A 71 17.11 -3.80 -4.84
N ARG A 72 17.95 -3.33 -5.76
CA ARG A 72 17.50 -2.74 -7.04
C ARG A 72 17.18 -3.81 -8.08
N GLU A 73 17.86 -4.96 -8.03
CA GLU A 73 17.79 -6.01 -9.06
C GLU A 73 17.48 -7.39 -8.46
N ILE A 74 16.72 -7.46 -7.35
CA ILE A 74 16.30 -8.76 -6.82
C ILE A 74 15.43 -9.45 -7.86
N ARG A 75 15.98 -10.49 -8.47
CA ARG A 75 15.25 -11.44 -9.30
C ARG A 75 14.45 -12.37 -8.39
N VAL A 76 13.33 -11.90 -7.87
CA VAL A 76 12.40 -12.77 -7.13
C VAL A 76 11.67 -13.65 -8.14
N LYS A 77 11.98 -14.94 -8.15
CA LYS A 77 11.18 -15.93 -8.87
C LYS A 77 9.92 -16.18 -8.04
N LEU A 78 8.80 -15.57 -8.43
CA LEU A 78 7.51 -15.81 -7.79
C LEU A 78 7.08 -17.25 -8.12
N SER A 79 7.40 -18.21 -7.26
CA SER A 79 6.85 -19.56 -7.38
C SER A 79 5.39 -19.54 -6.92
N LYS A 80 4.50 -19.96 -7.81
CA LYS A 80 3.10 -20.21 -7.47
C LYS A 80 3.09 -21.50 -6.64
N THR A 81 2.95 -21.38 -5.32
CA THR A 81 2.53 -22.54 -4.52
C THR A 81 1.03 -22.61 -4.66
N GLU A 82 0.55 -23.46 -5.57
CA GLU A 82 -0.85 -23.86 -5.59
C GLU A 82 -1.08 -24.75 -4.36
N SER A 83 -1.78 -24.20 -3.37
CA SER A 83 -2.30 -24.99 -2.25
C SER A 83 -3.59 -25.64 -2.73
N THR A 84 -3.53 -26.96 -2.92
CA THR A 84 -4.67 -27.86 -3.11
C THR A 84 -5.66 -27.74 -1.97
#